data_AF-A0A2E8GXB2-F1
#
_entry.id   AF-A0A2E8GXB2-F1
#
_cell.length_a   1.000
_cell.length_b   1.000
_cell.length_c   1.000
_cell.angle_alpha   90.00
_cell.angle_beta   90.00
_cell.angle_gamma   90.00
#
_symmetry.space_group_name_H-M   'P 1'
#
loop_
_entity.id
_entity.type
_entity.pdbx_description
1 polymer ?
#
loop_
_entity_poly.entity_id
_entity_poly.type
_entity_poly.pdbx_seq_one_letter_code
_entity_poly.pdbx_strand_id
1 'polypeptide(L)'
;QFHQIVKEIRPQALVGNYQAAWKDEDFWGARRRCLGLDFDALAPYVDVFSPMPYHGRSDMPTSYVKDYVEYFSARHEVHTEPGRYPRLWPIVQAYNEPPVSADELADVLEYGLAAKSSGVMMFTSDSVAEDPDKVAAVKRVYRAAARD
;
A
#
# COMPACT_ATOMS: atom_id res chain seq x y z
N GLN A 1 -0.13 -13.66 17.72
CA GLN A 1 1.11 -14.12 18.40
C GLN A 1 2.35 -13.34 17.96
N PHE A 2 2.67 -13.22 16.66
CA PHE A 2 3.86 -12.47 16.22
C PHE A 2 3.90 -11.00 16.63
N HIS A 3 2.77 -10.28 16.55
CA HIS A 3 2.69 -8.89 17.00
C HIS A 3 3.16 -8.71 18.44
N GLN A 4 2.59 -9.48 19.37
CA GLN A 4 2.98 -9.48 20.76
C GLN A 4 4.47 -9.77 20.96
N ILE A 5 5.00 -10.82 20.32
CA ILE A 5 6.43 -11.18 20.41
C ILE A 5 7.31 -10.01 19.93
N VAL A 6 6.95 -9.37 18.82
CA VAL A 6 7.68 -8.20 18.31
C VAL A 6 7.63 -7.05 19.32
N LYS A 7 6.46 -6.77 19.91
CA LYS A 7 6.33 -5.70 20.90
C LYS A 7 7.08 -5.98 22.20
N GLU A 8 7.22 -7.24 22.59
CA GLU A 8 8.02 -7.64 23.76
C GLU A 8 9.53 -7.45 23.52
N ILE A 9 10.03 -7.86 22.35
CA ILE A 9 11.48 -7.85 22.05
C ILE A 9 11.95 -6.49 21.52
N ARG A 10 11.14 -5.85 20.67
CA ARG A 10 11.43 -4.57 20.00
C ARG A 10 10.17 -3.69 19.99
N PRO A 11 9.84 -3.01 21.11
CA PRO A 11 8.60 -2.24 21.25
C PRO A 11 8.34 -1.21 20.14
N GLN A 12 9.40 -0.65 19.57
CA GLN A 12 9.33 0.36 18.50
C GLN A 12 9.21 -0.23 17.09
N ALA A 13 9.43 -1.54 16.92
CA ALA A 13 9.32 -2.18 15.62
C ALA A 13 7.84 -2.30 15.20
N LEU A 14 7.58 -2.08 13.91
CA LEU A 14 6.25 -2.20 13.33
C LEU A 14 6.05 -3.59 12.71
N VAL A 15 4.85 -4.13 12.85
CA VAL A 15 4.41 -5.36 12.22
C VAL A 15 3.50 -5.01 11.05
N GLY A 16 4.02 -5.20 9.84
CA GLY A 16 3.27 -4.99 8.60
C GLY A 16 2.56 -6.25 8.13
N ASN A 17 1.40 -6.07 7.51
CA ASN A 17 0.72 -7.08 6.70
C ASN A 17 0.85 -6.69 5.23
N TYR A 18 1.31 -7.63 4.39
CA TYR A 18 1.38 -7.47 2.94
C TYR A 18 0.31 -8.34 2.30
N GLN A 19 -0.54 -7.76 1.46
CA GLN A 19 -1.70 -8.49 0.94
C GLN A 19 -2.11 -8.08 -0.48
N ALA A 20 -2.86 -8.97 -1.14
CA ALA A 20 -3.54 -8.66 -2.39
C ALA A 20 -4.55 -7.54 -2.17
N ALA A 21 -4.57 -6.57 -3.09
CA ALA A 21 -5.46 -5.41 -3.05
C ALA A 21 -6.81 -5.71 -3.73
N TRP A 22 -7.56 -6.66 -3.14
CA TRP A 22 -8.91 -7.02 -3.58
C TRP A 22 -9.96 -6.45 -2.62
N LYS A 23 -11.07 -5.95 -3.18
CA LYS A 23 -12.27 -5.52 -2.47
C LYS A 23 -13.07 -6.76 -2.03
N ASP A 24 -14.13 -6.53 -1.25
CA ASP A 24 -14.96 -7.61 -0.70
C ASP A 24 -15.70 -8.39 -1.77
N GLU A 25 -16.06 -7.72 -2.86
CA GLU A 25 -16.85 -8.29 -3.94
C GLU A 25 -15.96 -8.90 -5.05
N ASP A 26 -14.67 -8.57 -5.08
CA ASP A 26 -13.75 -9.02 -6.11
C ASP A 26 -13.63 -10.55 -6.12
N PHE A 27 -13.72 -11.12 -7.33
CA PHE A 27 -13.64 -12.56 -7.58
C PHE A 27 -14.57 -13.37 -6.68
N TRP A 28 -15.81 -12.90 -6.51
CA TRP A 28 -16.82 -13.52 -5.65
C TRP A 28 -16.33 -13.63 -4.19
N GLY A 29 -15.69 -12.59 -3.67
CA GLY A 29 -15.17 -12.55 -2.30
C GLY A 29 -13.97 -13.47 -2.05
N ALA A 30 -13.10 -13.64 -3.03
CA ALA A 30 -11.91 -14.48 -2.92
C ALA A 30 -10.98 -14.04 -1.77
N ARG A 31 -10.96 -12.74 -1.45
CA ARG A 31 -10.19 -12.18 -0.32
C ARG A 31 -10.44 -12.93 1.00
N ARG A 32 -11.71 -13.12 1.36
CA ARG A 32 -12.09 -13.87 2.56
C ARG A 32 -12.10 -15.38 2.30
N ARG A 33 -12.76 -15.82 1.22
CA ARG A 33 -13.02 -17.26 0.97
C ARG A 33 -11.77 -18.07 0.64
N CYS A 34 -10.80 -17.47 -0.05
CA CYS A 34 -9.61 -18.16 -0.55
C CYS A 34 -8.34 -17.73 0.19
N LEU A 35 -8.19 -16.42 0.46
CA LEU A 35 -6.97 -15.90 1.09
C LEU A 35 -7.07 -15.81 2.61
N GLY A 36 -8.27 -15.99 3.19
CA GLY A 36 -8.47 -15.87 4.65
C GLY A 36 -8.17 -14.48 5.20
N LEU A 37 -8.20 -13.44 4.35
CA LEU A 37 -7.92 -12.07 4.74
C LEU A 37 -9.20 -11.44 5.29
N ASP A 38 -9.24 -11.19 6.60
CA ASP A 38 -10.28 -10.38 7.24
C ASP A 38 -9.63 -9.22 7.99
N PHE A 39 -9.66 -8.03 7.40
CA PHE A 39 -8.85 -6.90 7.88
C PHE A 39 -9.33 -6.40 9.25
N ASP A 40 -10.62 -6.48 9.54
CA ASP A 40 -11.15 -6.08 10.85
C ASP A 40 -10.68 -7.04 11.95
N ALA A 41 -10.64 -8.35 11.65
CA ALA A 41 -10.09 -9.35 12.57
C ALA A 41 -8.56 -9.27 12.70
N LEU A 42 -7.87 -8.78 11.67
CA LEU A 42 -6.42 -8.60 11.66
C LEU A 42 -5.97 -7.31 12.35
N ALA A 43 -6.80 -6.27 12.40
CA ALA A 43 -6.45 -4.94 12.91
C ALA A 43 -5.76 -4.94 14.28
N PRO A 44 -6.17 -5.76 15.28
CA PRO A 44 -5.48 -5.82 16.58
C PRO A 44 -4.06 -6.41 16.54
N TYR A 45 -3.66 -7.04 15.43
CA TYR A 45 -2.41 -7.79 15.28
C TYR A 45 -1.44 -7.17 14.27
N VAL A 46 -1.77 -6.00 13.72
CA VAL A 46 -0.94 -5.34 12.72
C VAL A 46 -0.80 -3.87 13.06
N ASP A 47 0.39 -3.32 12.82
CA ASP A 47 0.61 -1.88 12.94
C ASP A 47 0.42 -1.18 11.60
N VAL A 48 0.63 -1.90 10.49
CA VAL A 48 0.54 -1.34 9.14
C VAL A 48 -0.12 -2.35 8.20
N PHE A 49 -1.17 -1.93 7.51
CA PHE A 49 -1.67 -2.60 6.32
C PHE A 49 -0.95 -2.08 5.08
N SER A 50 -0.39 -3.00 4.30
CA SER A 50 0.37 -2.70 3.09
C SER A 50 -0.20 -3.46 1.89
N PRO A 51 -1.41 -3.08 1.42
CA PRO A 51 -1.99 -3.70 0.24
C PRO A 51 -1.11 -3.42 -0.99
N MET A 52 -1.09 -4.37 -1.92
CA MET A 52 -0.27 -4.31 -3.14
C MET A 52 -1.14 -4.09 -4.39
N PRO A 53 -1.68 -2.88 -4.65
CA PRO A 53 -2.48 -2.59 -5.84
C PRO A 53 -1.58 -2.45 -7.07
N TYR A 54 -1.01 -3.57 -7.53
CA TYR A 54 -0.20 -3.64 -8.73
C TYR A 54 -1.11 -3.56 -9.96
N HIS A 55 -1.41 -2.32 -10.36
CA HIS A 55 -2.35 -1.99 -11.43
C HIS A 55 -2.04 -2.74 -12.73
N GLY A 56 -0.81 -2.65 -13.24
CA GLY A 56 -0.40 -3.33 -14.47
C GLY A 56 -0.50 -4.85 -14.36
N ARG A 57 0.00 -5.44 -13.28
CA ARG A 57 -0.08 -6.90 -13.06
C ARG A 57 -1.52 -7.40 -12.95
N SER A 58 -2.44 -6.53 -12.53
CA SER A 58 -3.86 -6.84 -12.36
C SER A 58 -4.71 -6.44 -13.57
N ASP A 59 -4.09 -5.96 -14.66
CA ASP A 59 -4.77 -5.42 -15.84
C ASP A 59 -5.79 -4.32 -15.48
N MET A 60 -5.41 -3.44 -14.56
CA MET A 60 -6.22 -2.34 -14.05
C MET A 60 -5.60 -0.99 -14.41
N PRO A 61 -6.41 0.07 -14.59
CA PRO A 61 -5.90 1.43 -14.78
C PRO A 61 -5.18 1.92 -13.51
N THR A 62 -4.29 2.91 -13.66
CA THR A 62 -3.58 3.54 -12.51
C THR A 62 -4.56 4.07 -11.46
N SER A 63 -5.72 4.59 -11.88
CA SER A 63 -6.78 5.09 -10.99
C SER A 63 -7.32 4.02 -10.02
N TYR A 64 -7.19 2.73 -10.33
CA TYR A 64 -7.59 1.65 -9.43
C TYR A 64 -6.84 1.71 -8.08
N VAL A 65 -5.60 2.21 -8.08
CA VAL A 65 -4.83 2.39 -6.84
C VAL A 65 -5.58 3.34 -5.90
N LYS A 66 -6.06 4.48 -6.43
CA LYS A 66 -6.83 5.46 -5.66
C LYS A 66 -8.14 4.83 -5.17
N ASP A 67 -8.88 4.20 -6.07
CA ASP A 67 -10.16 3.56 -5.76
C ASP A 67 -10.02 2.52 -4.64
N TYR A 68 -8.92 1.75 -4.64
CA TYR A 68 -8.65 0.76 -3.60
C TYR A 68 -8.31 1.40 -2.26
N VAL A 69 -7.46 2.42 -2.25
CA VAL A 69 -7.05 3.13 -1.02
C VAL A 69 -8.24 3.83 -0.38
N GLU A 70 -9.09 4.47 -1.18
CA GLU A 70 -10.34 5.09 -0.73
C GLU A 70 -11.32 4.04 -0.18
N TYR A 71 -11.51 2.94 -0.91
CA TYR A 71 -12.31 1.79 -0.45
C TYR A 71 -11.84 1.28 0.91
N PHE A 72 -10.53 1.05 1.07
CA PHE A 72 -9.96 0.50 2.30
C PHE A 72 -10.16 1.47 3.46
N SER A 73 -9.86 2.75 3.23
CA SER A 73 -9.98 3.83 4.23
C SER A 73 -11.42 4.05 4.72
N ALA A 74 -12.41 3.77 3.86
CA ALA A 74 -13.82 3.91 4.17
C ALA A 74 -14.40 2.73 4.95
N ARG A 75 -13.83 1.53 4.80
CA ARG A 75 -14.37 0.28 5.36
C ARG A 75 -13.63 -0.21 6.59
N HIS A 76 -12.33 0.01 6.67
CA HIS A 76 -11.49 -0.53 7.73
C HIS A 76 -10.94 0.58 8.61
N GLU A 77 -10.74 0.26 9.88
CA GLU A 77 -10.11 1.18 10.81
C GLU A 77 -8.64 1.34 10.45
N VAL A 78 -8.27 2.56 10.05
CA VAL A 78 -6.89 2.99 9.82
C VAL A 78 -6.70 4.42 10.30
N HIS A 79 -5.47 4.75 10.67
CA HIS A 79 -5.13 6.01 11.31
C HIS A 79 -4.02 6.75 10.57
N THR A 80 -4.07 8.07 10.65
CA THR A 80 -3.04 8.96 10.10
C THR A 80 -2.22 9.63 11.20
N GLU A 81 -2.71 9.62 12.44
CA GLU A 81 -2.03 10.24 13.56
C GLU A 81 -0.74 9.48 13.96
N PRO A 82 0.36 10.19 14.26
CA PRO A 82 1.57 9.57 14.76
C PRO A 82 1.32 8.73 16.01
N GLY A 83 1.86 7.51 16.04
CA GLY A 83 1.74 6.60 17.19
C GLY A 83 0.40 5.88 17.29
N ARG A 84 -0.54 6.11 16.36
CA ARG A 84 -1.81 5.37 16.29
C ARG A 84 -1.74 4.30 15.19
N TYR A 85 -2.32 3.13 15.45
CA TYR A 85 -2.27 1.94 14.59
C TYR A 85 -3.63 1.25 14.52
N PRO A 86 -3.97 0.59 13.39
CA PRO A 86 -3.11 0.35 12.23
C PRO A 86 -3.06 1.54 11.25
N ARG A 87 -1.96 1.67 10.51
CA ARG A 87 -1.78 2.64 9.41
C ARG A 87 -1.94 1.97 8.06
N LEU A 88 -2.22 2.74 7.02
CA LEU A 88 -2.34 2.25 5.64
C LEU A 88 -1.16 2.76 4.81
N TRP A 89 -0.31 1.84 4.34
CA TRP A 89 0.85 2.13 3.47
C TRP A 89 0.86 1.26 2.21
N PRO A 90 0.12 1.63 1.15
CA PRO A 90 0.05 0.85 -0.09
C PRO A 90 1.42 0.68 -0.74
N ILE A 91 1.63 -0.46 -1.38
CA ILE A 91 2.83 -0.75 -2.16
C ILE A 91 2.45 -0.79 -3.62
N VAL A 92 2.90 0.19 -4.39
CA VAL A 92 2.55 0.34 -5.81
C VAL A 92 3.58 -0.33 -6.71
N GLN A 93 3.14 -0.72 -7.90
CA GLN A 93 4.01 -1.35 -8.89
C GLN A 93 4.94 -0.31 -9.53
N ALA A 94 6.23 -0.57 -9.46
CA ALA A 94 7.27 0.14 -10.20
C ALA A 94 8.00 -0.77 -11.20
N TYR A 95 8.02 -2.09 -11.00
CA TYR A 95 8.66 -3.03 -11.90
C TYR A 95 7.94 -3.15 -13.25
N ASN A 96 8.72 -3.36 -14.31
CA ASN A 96 8.29 -3.33 -15.71
C ASN A 96 7.68 -4.64 -16.23
N GLU A 97 6.89 -5.33 -15.42
CA GLU A 97 6.14 -6.52 -15.86
C GLU A 97 4.67 -6.46 -15.39
N PRO A 98 3.75 -5.88 -16.19
CA PRO A 98 3.97 -5.19 -17.46
C PRO A 98 4.72 -3.85 -17.31
N PRO A 99 5.18 -3.22 -18.41
CA PRO A 99 5.88 -1.94 -18.36
C PRO A 99 5.12 -0.88 -17.57
N VAL A 100 5.85 -0.09 -16.77
CA VAL A 100 5.33 1.06 -16.03
C VAL A 100 6.23 2.25 -16.36
N SER A 101 5.66 3.29 -16.96
CA SER A 101 6.36 4.54 -17.25
C SER A 101 6.63 5.36 -15.97
N ALA A 102 7.51 6.36 -16.06
CA ALA A 102 7.78 7.28 -14.95
C ALA A 102 6.53 8.09 -14.55
N ASP A 103 5.69 8.47 -15.51
CA ASP A 103 4.45 9.21 -15.26
C ASP A 103 3.40 8.30 -14.60
N GLU A 104 3.23 7.06 -15.10
CA GLU A 104 2.35 6.08 -14.43
C GLU A 104 2.81 5.79 -12.99
N LEU A 105 4.12 5.67 -12.77
CA LEU A 105 4.68 5.50 -11.43
C LEU A 105 4.35 6.70 -10.53
N ALA A 106 4.47 7.92 -11.04
CA ALA A 106 4.11 9.11 -10.28
C ALA A 106 2.62 9.11 -9.92
N ASP A 107 1.75 8.84 -10.89
CA ASP A 107 0.30 8.75 -10.69
C ASP A 107 -0.04 7.75 -9.58
N VAL A 108 0.49 6.53 -9.64
CA VAL A 108 0.16 5.52 -8.63
C VAL A 108 0.73 5.84 -7.26
N LEU A 109 1.88 6.51 -7.16
CA LEU A 109 2.41 6.97 -5.86
C LEU A 109 1.50 8.05 -5.26
N GLU A 110 1.05 9.02 -6.05
CA GLU A 110 0.12 10.06 -5.62
C GLU A 110 -1.24 9.47 -5.24
N TYR A 111 -1.78 8.55 -6.04
CA TYR A 111 -3.00 7.80 -5.74
C TYR A 111 -2.86 6.91 -4.49
N GLY A 112 -1.69 6.34 -4.25
CA GLY A 112 -1.38 5.56 -3.06
C GLY A 112 -1.39 6.38 -1.76
N LEU A 113 -1.27 7.71 -1.86
CA LEU A 113 -1.34 8.65 -0.74
C LEU A 113 -2.75 9.21 -0.52
N ALA A 114 -3.76 8.75 -1.26
CA ALA A 114 -5.13 9.23 -1.10
C ALA A 114 -5.76 8.88 0.26
N ALA A 115 -6.88 9.55 0.57
CA ALA A 115 -7.73 9.29 1.73
C ALA A 115 -6.97 9.22 3.06
N LYS A 116 -7.01 8.07 3.76
CA LYS A 116 -6.36 7.86 5.07
C LYS A 116 -5.01 7.15 4.96
N SER A 117 -4.43 7.07 3.77
CA SER A 117 -3.06 6.61 3.63
C SER A 117 -2.11 7.60 4.30
N SER A 118 -1.19 7.09 5.14
CA SER A 118 -0.15 7.92 5.77
C SER A 118 1.24 7.65 5.20
N GLY A 119 1.30 6.98 4.05
CA GLY A 119 2.54 6.65 3.38
C GLY A 119 2.31 5.78 2.16
N VAL A 120 3.26 5.77 1.24
CA VAL A 120 3.23 4.91 0.06
C VAL A 120 4.64 4.35 -0.14
N MET A 121 4.71 3.12 -0.64
CA MET A 121 5.94 2.46 -1.02
C MET A 121 5.85 2.00 -2.47
N MET A 122 6.98 1.73 -3.09
CA MET A 122 7.08 1.17 -4.43
C MET A 122 7.77 -0.19 -4.40
N PHE A 123 7.39 -1.08 -5.31
CA PHE A 123 8.07 -2.36 -5.53
C PHE A 123 8.42 -2.51 -7.01
N THR A 124 9.67 -2.81 -7.40
CA THR A 124 10.88 -2.92 -6.57
C THR A 124 11.66 -1.60 -6.55
N SER A 125 12.54 -1.44 -5.56
CA SER A 125 13.52 -0.34 -5.54
C SER A 125 14.48 -0.38 -6.72
N ASP A 126 14.86 -1.59 -7.16
CA ASP A 126 15.84 -1.78 -8.23
C ASP A 126 15.29 -1.26 -9.56
N SER A 127 14.02 -1.56 -9.87
CA SER A 127 13.38 -1.04 -11.09
C SER A 127 13.26 0.49 -11.10
N VAL A 128 13.27 1.14 -9.94
CA VAL A 128 13.34 2.61 -9.86
C VAL A 128 14.79 3.06 -10.03
N ALA A 129 15.74 2.43 -9.35
CA ALA A 129 17.14 2.85 -9.34
C ALA A 129 17.81 2.76 -10.72
N GLU A 130 17.38 1.81 -11.55
CA GLU A 130 17.91 1.58 -12.90
C GLU A 130 17.33 2.54 -13.95
N ASP A 131 16.28 3.30 -13.61
CA ASP A 131 15.57 4.20 -14.53
C ASP A 131 15.62 5.65 -14.00
N PRO A 132 16.46 6.52 -14.59
CA PRO A 132 16.60 7.91 -14.14
C PRO A 132 15.30 8.71 -14.11
N ASP A 133 14.35 8.41 -14.99
CA ASP A 133 13.06 9.11 -15.06
C ASP A 133 12.16 8.66 -13.91
N LYS A 134 12.15 7.37 -13.57
CA LYS A 134 11.47 6.87 -12.35
C LYS A 134 12.11 7.43 -11.08
N VAL A 135 13.43 7.56 -11.02
CA VAL A 135 14.10 8.24 -9.90
C VAL A 135 13.61 9.68 -9.77
N ALA A 136 13.48 10.41 -10.89
CA ALA A 136 13.00 11.78 -10.90
C ALA A 136 11.53 11.87 -10.44
N ALA A 137 10.68 10.97 -10.91
CA ALA A 137 9.27 10.85 -10.51
C ALA A 137 9.13 10.62 -8.99
N VAL A 138 9.83 9.62 -8.44
CA VAL A 138 9.80 9.32 -6.99
C VAL A 138 10.28 10.53 -6.17
N LYS A 139 11.39 11.17 -6.58
CA LYS A 139 11.90 12.38 -5.91
C LYS A 139 10.86 13.50 -5.91
N ARG A 140 10.15 13.71 -7.02
CA ARG A 140 9.10 14.73 -7.14
C ARG A 140 7.98 14.45 -6.15
N VAL A 141 7.41 13.25 -6.19
CA VAL A 141 6.26 12.87 -5.34
C VAL A 141 6.62 12.92 -3.86
N TYR A 142 7.74 12.31 -3.45
CA TYR A 142 8.12 12.25 -2.03
C TYR A 142 8.48 13.63 -1.46
N ARG A 143 9.06 14.52 -2.26
CA ARG A 143 9.33 15.91 -1.83
C ARG A 143 8.08 16.77 -1.74
N ALA A 144 7.05 16.48 -2.53
CA ALA A 144 5.76 17.14 -2.41
C ALA A 144 5.06 16.68 -1.13
N ALA A 145 4.94 15.36 -0.93
CA ALA A 145 4.30 14.78 0.25
C ALA A 145 4.97 15.16 1.59
N ALA A 146 6.29 15.41 1.60
CA ALA A 146 7.00 15.86 2.81
C ALA A 146 6.73 17.33 3.20
N ARG A 147 6.00 18.10 2.37
CA ARG A 147 5.66 19.51 2.65
C ARG A 147 4.25 19.68 3.22
N ASP A 148 3.42 18.65 3.13
CA ASP A 148 2.04 18.61 3.64
C ASP A 148 2.01 18.15 5.10
#